data_AF-R4YQ00-F1
#
_entry.id   AF-R4YQ00-F1
#
_cell.length_a   1.000
_cell.length_b   1.000
_cell.length_c   1.000
_cell.angle_alpha   90.00
_cell.angle_beta   90.00
_cell.angle_gamma   90.00
#
_symmetry.space_group_name_H-M   'P 1'
#
loop_
_entity.id
_entity.type
_entity.pdbx_description
1 polymer ?
#
loop_
_entity_poly.entity_id
_entity_poly.type
_entity_poly.pdbx_seq_one_letter_code
_entity_poly.pdbx_strand_id
1 'polypeptide(L)'
;MKGSHKKTWLGLAKSARPLFLALCFQEYKLKAKFLLLPFSLLGFFWGWLVLSGGLFWAPLKSIYGAAFWAYPVAIAIDLIWSALGKNQKLLNEFYSGLHFDLAGIFGGYALLLFIYTFDGVQYSNSGIDLAATGLPLVVIAILRLAFMTKYEIDDKPIRKKAIIMIMSMAVIFLTLSTIVLLEASKGELSFYHSLWIQITIFCISLYLYIESAKISFLLKSGKIVWSSIHRHMFSDSESGIYERTRKMAIDHNNKKT
;
A
#
# COMPACT_ATOMS: atom_id res chain seq x y z
N MET A 1 47.35 4.81 1.06
CA MET A 1 46.48 4.91 2.26
C MET A 1 45.00 4.96 1.85
N LYS A 2 44.36 3.83 1.56
CA LYS A 2 42.91 3.72 1.32
C LYS A 2 42.47 2.35 1.83
N GLY A 3 41.99 2.27 3.06
CA GLY A 3 41.61 0.98 3.65
C GLY A 3 40.95 1.02 5.03
N SER A 4 41.09 2.13 5.78
CA SER A 4 40.68 2.13 7.20
C SER A 4 39.26 2.64 7.48
N HIS A 5 38.63 3.43 6.60
CA HIS A 5 37.32 4.05 6.90
C HIS A 5 36.08 3.24 6.46
N LYS A 6 36.25 2.20 5.61
CA LYS A 6 35.11 1.38 5.15
C LYS A 6 34.68 0.32 6.17
N LYS A 7 35.55 -0.05 7.12
CA LYS A 7 35.26 -1.07 8.14
C LYS A 7 34.43 -0.55 9.32
N THR A 8 34.48 0.74 9.62
CA THR A 8 33.82 1.32 10.80
C THR A 8 32.30 1.48 10.61
N TRP A 9 31.85 1.83 9.41
CA TRP A 9 30.41 1.94 9.09
C TRP A 9 29.71 0.58 8.99
N LEU A 10 30.40 -0.46 8.49
CA LEU A 10 29.89 -1.83 8.45
C LEU A 10 29.82 -2.49 9.85
N GLY A 11 30.65 -2.02 10.80
CA GLY A 11 30.62 -2.47 12.20
C GLY A 11 29.45 -1.88 12.99
N LEU A 12 29.17 -0.58 12.84
CA LEU A 12 28.05 0.10 13.49
C LEU A 12 26.68 -0.33 12.93
N ALA A 13 26.59 -0.60 11.62
CA ALA A 13 25.39 -1.17 11.01
C ALA A 13 25.13 -2.64 11.43
N LYS A 14 26.15 -3.36 11.91
CA LYS A 14 26.02 -4.72 12.45
C LYS A 14 25.68 -4.74 13.94
N SER A 15 26.10 -3.75 14.73
CA SER A 15 25.85 -3.71 16.18
C SER A 15 24.50 -3.08 16.56
N ALA A 16 23.91 -2.25 15.68
CA ALA A 16 22.55 -1.74 15.87
C ALA A 16 21.45 -2.72 15.39
N ARG A 17 21.83 -3.78 14.66
CA ARG A 17 20.91 -4.81 14.19
C ARG A 17 20.24 -5.62 15.30
N PRO A 18 20.88 -6.06 16.41
CA PRO A 18 20.23 -7.05 17.27
C PRO A 18 19.15 -6.45 18.17
N LEU A 19 19.27 -5.21 18.64
CA LEU A 19 18.36 -4.74 19.70
C LEU A 19 16.99 -4.29 19.16
N PHE A 20 16.94 -3.55 18.04
CA PHE A 20 15.68 -3.16 17.40
C PHE A 20 15.01 -4.35 16.69
N LEU A 21 15.80 -5.28 16.12
CA LEU A 21 15.27 -6.51 15.51
C LEU A 21 14.86 -7.58 16.53
N ALA A 22 15.49 -7.64 17.71
CA ALA A 22 15.06 -8.52 18.81
C ALA A 22 13.79 -7.99 19.49
N LEU A 23 13.67 -6.66 19.67
CA LEU A 23 12.43 -6.05 20.19
C LEU A 23 11.26 -6.15 19.21
N CYS A 24 11.50 -6.14 17.89
CA CYS A 24 10.41 -6.26 16.93
C CYS A 24 10.02 -7.69 16.55
N PHE A 25 10.92 -8.70 16.57
CA PHE A 25 10.65 -9.92 15.79
C PHE A 25 11.26 -11.25 16.28
N GLN A 26 11.75 -11.37 17.52
CA GLN A 26 12.05 -12.71 18.07
C GLN A 26 10.84 -13.26 18.84
N GLU A 27 10.28 -14.36 18.31
CA GLU A 27 9.33 -15.31 18.92
C GLU A 27 7.83 -15.02 19.03
N TYR A 28 7.31 -13.85 18.67
CA TYR A 28 5.88 -13.65 18.91
C TYR A 28 4.98 -14.29 17.85
N LYS A 29 4.18 -15.26 18.32
CA LYS A 29 2.77 -15.52 17.94
C LYS A 29 1.88 -14.26 18.00
N LEU A 30 2.42 -13.06 17.73
CA LEU A 30 1.61 -11.87 17.52
C LEU A 30 0.92 -12.09 16.19
N LYS A 31 -0.33 -12.53 16.24
CA LYS A 31 -1.14 -12.71 15.03
C LYS A 31 -1.09 -11.37 14.29
N ALA A 32 -0.72 -11.36 13.00
CA ALA A 32 -0.59 -10.15 12.18
C ALA A 32 -1.82 -9.22 12.28
N LYS A 33 -2.97 -9.83 12.58
CA LYS A 33 -4.23 -9.21 13.00
C LYS A 33 -4.04 -8.12 14.08
N PHE A 34 -3.31 -8.39 15.16
CA PHE A 34 -3.06 -7.44 16.25
C PHE A 34 -2.13 -6.29 15.87
N LEU A 35 -1.28 -6.47 14.85
CA LEU A 35 -0.41 -5.42 14.34
C LEU A 35 -1.16 -4.47 13.40
N LEU A 36 -2.09 -5.00 12.61
CA LEU A 36 -2.80 -4.24 11.57
C LEU A 36 -4.14 -3.66 12.06
N LEU A 37 -4.80 -4.32 13.01
CA LEU A 37 -6.08 -3.89 13.60
C LEU A 37 -6.04 -2.45 14.17
N PRO A 38 -4.99 -2.02 14.90
CA PRO A 38 -4.94 -0.65 15.43
C PRO A 38 -5.03 0.41 14.33
N PHE A 39 -4.42 0.19 13.18
CA PHE A 39 -4.45 1.13 12.06
C PHE A 39 -5.83 1.19 11.40
N SER A 40 -6.47 0.03 11.23
CA SER A 40 -7.86 -0.06 10.77
C SER A 40 -8.83 0.63 11.74
N LEU A 41 -8.69 0.39 13.04
CA LEU A 41 -9.53 1.02 14.06
C LEU A 41 -9.29 2.53 14.12
N LEU A 42 -8.04 2.98 14.04
CA LEU A 42 -7.70 4.40 14.00
C LEU A 42 -8.36 5.08 12.80
N GLY A 43 -8.21 4.52 11.60
CA GLY A 43 -8.84 5.06 10.40
C GLY A 43 -10.36 5.11 10.51
N PHE A 44 -10.97 4.06 11.04
CA PHE A 44 -12.41 3.99 11.24
C PHE A 44 -12.92 5.02 12.27
N PHE A 45 -12.39 5.00 13.50
CA PHE A 45 -12.87 5.86 14.58
C PHE A 45 -12.54 7.33 14.33
N TRP A 46 -11.36 7.64 13.81
CA TRP A 46 -11.04 9.02 13.43
C TRP A 46 -11.98 9.51 12.33
N GLY A 47 -12.25 8.68 11.32
CA GLY A 47 -13.19 9.01 10.24
C GLY A 47 -14.59 9.26 10.79
N TRP A 48 -15.03 8.45 11.75
CA TRP A 48 -16.33 8.63 12.41
C TRP A 48 -16.43 9.96 13.17
N LEU A 49 -15.37 10.34 13.88
CA LEU A 49 -15.34 11.58 14.67
C LEU A 49 -15.32 12.84 13.82
N VAL A 50 -14.65 12.78 12.67
CA VAL A 50 -14.27 13.99 11.93
C VAL A 50 -15.13 14.24 10.69
N LEU A 51 -15.70 13.20 10.09
CA LEU A 51 -16.64 13.34 8.99
C LEU A 51 -18.04 13.64 9.55
N SER A 52 -18.31 14.87 10.00
CA SER A 52 -19.67 15.28 10.35
C SER A 52 -20.48 15.59 9.08
N GLY A 53 -21.48 14.78 8.75
CA GLY A 53 -22.31 14.98 7.56
C GLY A 53 -23.15 13.78 7.15
N GLY A 54 -24.16 14.03 6.31
CA GLY A 54 -25.15 13.07 5.82
C GLY A 54 -24.61 11.95 4.91
N LEU A 55 -25.51 11.31 4.17
CA LEU A 55 -25.26 10.07 3.39
C LEU A 55 -24.04 10.11 2.45
N PHE A 56 -23.62 11.30 2.00
CA PHE A 56 -22.48 11.51 1.11
C PHE A 56 -21.14 10.99 1.68
N TRP A 57 -20.90 11.19 2.97
CA TRP A 57 -19.64 10.76 3.62
C TRP A 57 -19.70 9.31 4.13
N ALA A 58 -20.88 8.69 4.16
CA ALA A 58 -21.08 7.34 4.70
C ALA A 58 -20.25 6.24 4.00
N PRO A 59 -20.09 6.24 2.66
CA PRO A 59 -19.20 5.29 2.00
C PRO A 59 -17.72 5.47 2.39
N LEU A 60 -17.27 6.73 2.52
CA LEU A 60 -15.91 7.09 3.00
C LEU A 60 -15.66 6.59 4.42
N LYS A 61 -16.61 6.78 5.33
CA LYS A 61 -16.54 6.29 6.72
C LYS A 61 -16.41 4.76 6.79
N SER A 62 -17.32 4.06 6.12
CA SER A 62 -17.55 2.63 6.38
C SER A 62 -16.66 1.71 5.56
N ILE A 63 -16.43 2.03 4.28
CA ILE A 63 -15.66 1.17 3.37
C ILE A 63 -14.18 1.54 3.40
N TYR A 64 -13.88 2.84 3.46
CA TYR A 64 -12.53 3.32 3.18
C TYR A 64 -11.66 3.54 4.43
N GLY A 65 -12.24 4.05 5.53
CA GLY A 65 -11.53 4.28 6.80
C GLY A 65 -11.04 2.99 7.47
N ALA A 66 -11.89 1.96 7.55
CA ALA A 66 -11.55 0.72 8.24
C ALA A 66 -10.64 -0.21 7.43
N ALA A 67 -10.86 -0.31 6.11
CA ALA A 67 -10.21 -1.35 5.30
C ALA A 67 -8.82 -0.95 4.79
N PHE A 68 -8.62 0.32 4.39
CA PHE A 68 -7.41 0.71 3.66
C PHE A 68 -6.28 1.25 4.54
N TRP A 69 -6.56 1.72 5.76
CA TRP A 69 -5.53 2.27 6.64
C TRP A 69 -4.50 1.24 7.11
N ALA A 70 -4.89 -0.04 7.22
CA ALA A 70 -3.96 -1.13 7.50
C ALA A 70 -3.10 -1.53 6.29
N TYR A 71 -3.50 -1.17 5.08
CA TYR A 71 -2.89 -1.68 3.85
C TYR A 71 -1.45 -1.15 3.61
N PRO A 72 -1.15 0.15 3.78
CA PRO A 72 0.23 0.64 3.72
C PRO A 72 1.17 -0.05 4.72
N VAL A 73 0.68 -0.36 5.92
CA VAL A 73 1.47 -1.07 6.94
C VAL A 73 1.78 -2.50 6.49
N ALA A 74 0.80 -3.19 5.92
CA ALA A 74 1.00 -4.52 5.34
C ALA A 74 2.05 -4.50 4.22
N ILE A 75 2.01 -3.50 3.33
CA ILE A 75 3.01 -3.31 2.28
C ILE A 75 4.38 -3.01 2.86
N ALA A 76 4.48 -2.11 3.84
CA ALA A 76 5.75 -1.76 4.46
C ALA A 76 6.44 -3.00 5.04
N ILE A 77 5.69 -3.87 5.73
CA ILE A 77 6.19 -5.14 6.25
C ILE A 77 6.67 -6.04 5.12
N ASP A 78 5.85 -6.22 4.08
CA ASP A 78 6.21 -7.05 2.93
C ASP A 78 7.47 -6.51 2.21
N LEU A 79 7.62 -5.19 2.07
CA LEU A 79 8.80 -4.55 1.49
C LEU A 79 10.04 -4.79 2.33
N ILE A 80 9.95 -4.57 3.65
CA ILE A 80 11.06 -4.84 4.57
C ILE A 80 11.47 -6.31 4.50
N TRP A 81 10.51 -7.23 4.52
CA TRP A 81 10.79 -8.66 4.41
C TRP A 81 11.38 -9.06 3.05
N SER A 82 10.96 -8.40 1.97
CA SER A 82 11.49 -8.64 0.64
C SER A 82 12.93 -8.12 0.51
N ALA A 83 13.21 -6.91 1.03
CA ALA A 83 14.55 -6.34 1.09
C ALA A 83 15.51 -7.17 1.96
N LEU A 84 15.00 -7.84 3.00
CA LEU A 84 15.77 -8.76 3.85
C LEU A 84 15.85 -10.20 3.30
N GLY A 85 15.21 -10.49 2.16
CA GLY A 85 15.16 -11.84 1.59
C GLY A 85 14.39 -12.87 2.43
N LYS A 86 13.57 -12.42 3.38
CA LYS A 86 12.75 -13.28 4.25
C LYS A 86 11.40 -13.67 3.62
N ASN A 87 11.01 -13.01 2.55
CA ASN A 87 9.80 -13.33 1.79
C ASN A 87 10.05 -14.44 0.76
N GLN A 88 8.96 -15.05 0.29
CA GLN A 88 9.01 -16.05 -0.77
C GLN A 88 9.60 -15.48 -2.07
N LYS A 89 10.34 -16.32 -2.82
CA LYS A 89 11.09 -15.91 -4.03
C LYS A 89 10.26 -15.06 -5.00
N LEU A 90 9.02 -15.48 -5.26
CA LEU A 90 8.12 -14.80 -6.20
C LEU A 90 7.70 -13.40 -5.71
N LEU A 91 7.51 -13.24 -4.40
CA LEU A 91 7.16 -11.96 -3.80
C LEU A 91 8.37 -11.00 -3.79
N ASN A 92 9.58 -11.54 -3.57
CA ASN A 92 10.82 -10.77 -3.69
C ASN A 92 11.02 -10.29 -5.14
N GLU A 93 10.78 -11.16 -6.13
CA GLU A 93 10.85 -10.81 -7.55
C GLU A 93 9.85 -9.70 -7.91
N PHE A 94 8.59 -9.84 -7.46
CA PHE A 94 7.57 -8.82 -7.64
C PHE A 94 7.98 -7.46 -7.05
N TYR A 95 8.38 -7.43 -5.78
CA TYR A 95 8.77 -6.16 -5.14
C TYR A 95 10.07 -5.61 -5.70
N SER A 96 11.02 -6.43 -6.13
CA SER A 96 12.24 -5.96 -6.79
C SER A 96 11.95 -5.10 -8.02
N GLY A 97 10.87 -5.40 -8.77
CA GLY A 97 10.41 -4.61 -9.89
C GLY A 97 9.69 -3.30 -9.52
N LEU A 98 9.37 -3.10 -8.24
CA LEU A 98 8.65 -1.92 -7.72
C LEU A 98 9.48 -1.12 -6.71
N HIS A 99 10.67 -1.60 -6.32
CA HIS A 99 11.45 -0.99 -5.25
C HIS A 99 11.81 0.47 -5.52
N PHE A 100 12.15 0.84 -6.76
CA PHE A 100 12.46 2.23 -7.10
C PHE A 100 11.24 3.14 -7.02
N ASP A 101 10.10 2.70 -7.55
CA ASP A 101 8.83 3.43 -7.47
C ASP A 101 8.44 3.67 -5.99
N LEU A 102 8.47 2.61 -5.18
CA LEU A 102 8.08 2.68 -3.77
C LEU A 102 9.09 3.46 -2.92
N ALA A 103 10.39 3.31 -3.16
CA ALA A 103 11.42 4.11 -2.50
C ALA A 103 11.29 5.60 -2.84
N GLY A 104 10.92 5.93 -4.09
CA GLY A 104 10.64 7.30 -4.50
C GLY A 104 9.45 7.90 -3.76
N ILE A 105 8.34 7.15 -3.66
CA ILE A 105 7.12 7.59 -2.97
C ILE A 105 7.38 7.79 -1.47
N PHE A 106 7.90 6.77 -0.78
CA PHE A 106 8.15 6.86 0.66
C PHE A 106 9.31 7.82 0.98
N GLY A 107 10.33 7.90 0.12
CA GLY A 107 11.43 8.84 0.25
C GLY A 107 10.98 10.29 0.08
N GLY A 108 10.11 10.56 -0.90
CA GLY A 108 9.48 11.88 -1.07
C GLY A 108 8.64 12.28 0.15
N TYR A 109 7.88 11.33 0.71
CA TYR A 109 7.11 11.57 1.94
C TYR A 109 8.01 11.85 3.16
N ALA A 110 9.08 11.07 3.33
CA ALA A 110 10.04 11.28 4.40
C ALA A 110 10.75 12.64 4.28
N LEU A 111 11.07 13.07 3.06
CA LEU A 111 11.64 14.38 2.79
C LEU A 111 10.65 15.51 3.12
N LEU A 112 9.38 15.36 2.74
CA LEU A 112 8.33 16.32 3.08
C LEU A 112 8.18 16.46 4.61
N LEU A 113 8.13 15.34 5.32
CA LEU A 113 8.07 15.33 6.79
C LEU A 113 9.30 15.96 7.43
N PHE A 114 10.49 15.71 6.87
CA PHE A 114 11.72 16.37 7.29
C PHE A 114 11.62 17.89 7.10
N ILE A 115 11.18 18.38 5.94
CA ILE A 115 10.99 19.81 5.69
C ILE A 115 10.04 20.42 6.74
N TYR A 116 8.85 19.87 6.96
CA TYR A 116 7.92 20.39 7.96
C TYR A 116 8.49 20.39 9.39
N THR A 117 9.33 19.40 9.72
CA THR A 117 9.95 19.32 11.05
C THR A 117 11.00 20.41 11.26
N PHE A 118 11.75 20.79 10.22
CA PHE A 118 12.89 21.71 10.32
C PHE A 118 12.59 23.15 9.89
N ASP A 119 11.57 23.37 9.05
CA ASP A 119 11.21 24.70 8.55
C ASP A 119 10.32 25.50 9.53
N GLY A 120 9.85 24.87 10.62
CA GLY A 120 8.98 25.50 11.61
C GLY A 120 7.59 25.88 11.10
N VAL A 121 7.31 25.62 9.82
CA VAL A 121 6.02 25.84 9.18
C VAL A 121 5.01 24.82 9.71
N GLN A 122 3.95 25.32 10.33
CA GLN A 122 2.84 24.46 10.73
C GLN A 122 2.12 23.94 9.48
N TYR A 123 1.83 22.64 9.46
CA TYR A 123 1.04 22.04 8.39
C TYR A 123 -0.31 22.76 8.27
N SER A 124 -0.64 23.22 7.07
CA SER A 124 -1.92 23.87 6.80
C SER A 124 -2.96 22.85 6.34
N ASN A 125 -4.20 23.02 6.78
CA ASN A 125 -5.34 22.23 6.31
C ASN A 125 -5.61 22.41 4.79
N SER A 126 -5.16 23.52 4.21
CA SER A 126 -5.21 23.79 2.78
C SER A 126 -4.04 23.18 1.98
N GLY A 127 -3.00 22.70 2.65
CA GLY A 127 -1.92 21.94 2.03
C GLY A 127 -2.46 20.59 1.59
N ILE A 128 -2.44 20.30 0.28
CA ILE A 128 -2.91 19.04 -0.32
C ILE A 128 -1.78 18.00 -0.42
N ASP A 129 -0.70 18.19 0.32
CA ASP A 129 0.62 17.58 0.08
C ASP A 129 0.60 16.05 0.18
N LEU A 130 -0.13 15.52 1.16
CA LEU A 130 -0.30 14.08 1.37
C LEU A 130 -1.04 13.43 0.20
N ALA A 131 -2.16 14.02 -0.23
CA ALA A 131 -2.95 13.45 -1.31
C ALA A 131 -2.32 13.70 -2.69
N ALA A 132 -1.58 14.80 -2.86
CA ALA A 132 -0.84 15.13 -4.08
C ALA A 132 0.23 14.07 -4.40
N THR A 133 0.80 13.40 -3.39
CA THR A 133 1.69 12.24 -3.63
C THR A 133 0.93 10.96 -3.99
N GLY A 134 -0.34 10.82 -3.55
CA GLY A 134 -1.18 9.66 -3.81
C GLY A 134 -1.80 9.64 -5.21
N LEU A 135 -2.36 10.75 -5.68
CA LEU A 135 -3.09 10.80 -6.97
C LEU A 135 -2.26 10.33 -8.19
N PRO A 136 -0.95 10.64 -8.32
CA PRO A 136 -0.13 10.08 -9.38
C PRO A 136 -0.10 8.54 -9.41
N LEU A 137 -0.22 7.88 -8.25
CA LEU A 137 -0.28 6.42 -8.16
C LEU A 137 -1.56 5.87 -8.78
N VAL A 138 -2.68 6.59 -8.64
CA VAL A 138 -3.95 6.25 -9.28
C VAL A 138 -3.82 6.37 -10.80
N VAL A 139 -3.17 7.44 -11.29
CA VAL A 139 -2.93 7.62 -12.73
C VAL A 139 -2.08 6.47 -13.27
N ILE A 140 -0.99 6.10 -12.58
CA ILE A 140 -0.17 4.95 -12.97
C ILE A 140 -0.99 3.65 -12.96
N ALA A 141 -1.87 3.45 -11.97
CA ALA A 141 -2.74 2.29 -11.91
C ALA A 141 -3.72 2.24 -13.11
N ILE A 142 -4.33 3.37 -13.47
CA ILE A 142 -5.21 3.49 -14.64
C ILE A 142 -4.44 3.16 -15.93
N LEU A 143 -3.24 3.71 -16.10
CA LEU A 143 -2.40 3.42 -17.26
C LEU A 143 -2.03 1.94 -17.34
N ARG A 144 -1.64 1.32 -16.21
CA ARG A 144 -1.37 -0.12 -16.14
C ARG A 144 -2.60 -0.91 -16.56
N LEU A 145 -3.78 -0.62 -16.00
CA LEU A 145 -5.04 -1.27 -16.37
C LEU A 145 -5.37 -1.11 -17.87
N ALA A 146 -5.17 0.08 -18.44
CA ALA A 146 -5.39 0.32 -19.86
C ALA A 146 -4.48 -0.55 -20.73
N PHE A 147 -3.19 -0.69 -20.37
CA PHE A 147 -2.26 -1.57 -21.08
C PHE A 147 -2.62 -3.06 -20.94
N MET A 148 -3.24 -3.48 -19.84
CA MET A 148 -3.68 -4.87 -19.64
C MET A 148 -4.71 -5.33 -20.67
N THR A 149 -5.49 -4.42 -21.26
CA THR A 149 -6.50 -4.77 -22.27
C THR A 149 -5.91 -5.37 -23.55
N LYS A 150 -4.59 -5.27 -23.72
CA LYS A 150 -3.83 -5.81 -24.85
C LYS A 150 -3.21 -7.19 -24.57
N TYR A 151 -3.32 -7.71 -23.35
CA TYR A 151 -2.73 -9.00 -22.98
C TYR A 151 -3.71 -10.16 -23.18
N GLU A 152 -3.15 -11.34 -23.44
CA GLU A 152 -3.84 -12.62 -23.53
C GLU A 152 -3.32 -13.55 -22.42
N ILE A 153 -4.21 -14.38 -21.87
CA ILE A 153 -3.85 -15.41 -20.88
C ILE A 153 -4.23 -16.76 -21.49
N ASP A 154 -3.26 -17.66 -21.62
CA ASP A 154 -3.46 -19.01 -22.19
C ASP A 154 -4.16 -18.95 -23.56
N ASP A 155 -3.67 -18.08 -24.44
CA ASP A 155 -4.21 -17.80 -25.79
C ASP A 155 -5.67 -17.34 -25.81
N LYS A 156 -6.21 -16.94 -24.66
CA LYS A 156 -7.55 -16.35 -24.53
C LYS A 156 -7.44 -14.87 -24.19
N PRO A 157 -8.18 -14.00 -24.90
CA PRO A 157 -8.19 -12.59 -24.57
C PRO A 157 -8.79 -12.40 -23.18
N ILE A 158 -8.17 -11.50 -22.39
CA ILE A 158 -8.72 -11.13 -21.09
C ILE A 158 -10.11 -10.53 -21.28
N ARG A 159 -11.03 -10.82 -20.35
CA ARG A 159 -12.36 -10.21 -20.34
C ARG A 159 -12.26 -8.70 -20.14
N LYS A 160 -12.19 -7.96 -21.26
CA LYS A 160 -12.06 -6.49 -21.29
C LYS A 160 -13.07 -5.79 -20.39
N LYS A 161 -14.30 -6.33 -20.27
CA LYS A 161 -15.35 -5.82 -19.39
C LYS A 161 -14.90 -5.67 -17.93
N ALA A 162 -14.16 -6.65 -17.39
CA ALA A 162 -13.70 -6.60 -16.00
C ALA A 162 -12.61 -5.54 -15.80
N ILE A 163 -11.66 -5.44 -16.74
CA ILE A 163 -10.62 -4.40 -16.70
C ILE A 163 -11.25 -3.01 -16.81
N ILE A 164 -12.18 -2.82 -17.75
CA ILE A 164 -12.88 -1.55 -17.95
C ILE A 164 -13.65 -1.17 -16.69
N MET A 165 -14.34 -2.11 -16.04
CA MET A 165 -15.05 -1.85 -14.79
C MET A 165 -14.11 -1.32 -13.68
N ILE A 166 -12.98 -2.00 -13.45
CA ILE A 166 -11.99 -1.58 -12.44
C ILE A 166 -11.38 -0.22 -12.81
N MET A 167 -11.07 0.00 -14.09
CA MET A 167 -10.55 1.26 -14.59
C MET A 167 -11.54 2.41 -14.39
N SER A 168 -12.83 2.19 -14.68
CA SER A 168 -13.89 3.18 -14.43
C SER A 168 -14.00 3.51 -12.94
N MET A 169 -13.90 2.52 -12.05
CA MET A 169 -13.89 2.77 -10.60
C MET A 169 -12.67 3.61 -10.17
N ALA A 170 -11.49 3.35 -10.73
CA ALA A 170 -10.29 4.14 -10.46
C ALA A 170 -10.40 5.59 -10.97
N VAL A 171 -11.02 5.80 -12.14
CA VAL A 171 -11.31 7.14 -12.68
C VAL A 171 -12.31 7.89 -11.81
N ILE A 172 -13.40 7.23 -11.39
CA ILE A 172 -14.38 7.83 -10.47
C ILE A 172 -13.70 8.23 -9.16
N PHE A 173 -12.88 7.35 -8.60
CA PHE A 173 -12.11 7.63 -7.38
C PHE A 173 -11.17 8.84 -7.57
N LEU A 174 -10.43 8.93 -8.68
CA LEU A 174 -9.56 10.04 -9.00
C LEU A 174 -10.32 11.37 -9.08
N THR A 175 -11.46 11.38 -9.78
CA THR A 175 -12.31 12.57 -9.92
C THR A 175 -12.87 13.03 -8.57
N LEU A 176 -13.46 12.12 -7.79
CA LEU A 176 -14.00 12.45 -6.47
C LEU A 176 -12.93 12.94 -5.51
N SER A 177 -11.76 12.28 -5.49
CA SER A 177 -10.63 12.70 -4.67
C SER A 177 -10.16 14.11 -5.02
N THR A 178 -10.11 14.43 -6.32
CA THR A 178 -9.73 15.77 -6.78
C THR A 178 -10.73 16.84 -6.35
N ILE A 179 -12.04 16.56 -6.45
CA ILE A 179 -13.09 17.48 -6.00
C ILE A 179 -12.94 17.78 -4.51
N VAL A 180 -12.79 16.75 -3.68
CA VAL A 180 -12.64 16.89 -2.23
C VAL A 180 -11.35 17.64 -1.86
N LEU A 181 -10.26 17.42 -2.58
CA LEU A 181 -9.01 18.16 -2.34
C LEU A 181 -9.10 19.63 -2.76
N LEU A 182 -9.89 19.96 -3.78
CA LEU A 182 -10.18 21.34 -4.11
C LEU A 182 -10.96 22.03 -2.99
N GLU A 183 -11.93 21.36 -2.36
CA GLU A 183 -12.61 21.87 -1.17
C GLU A 183 -11.65 22.05 0.01
N ALA A 184 -10.75 21.08 0.25
CA ALA A 184 -9.69 21.20 1.26
C ALA A 184 -8.81 22.44 1.01
N SER A 185 -8.38 22.64 -0.24
CA SER A 185 -7.49 23.74 -0.63
C SER A 185 -8.12 25.12 -0.45
N LYS A 186 -9.46 25.22 -0.54
CA LYS A 186 -10.23 26.45 -0.28
C LYS A 186 -10.35 26.78 1.21
N GLY A 187 -9.91 25.88 2.10
CA GLY A 187 -10.03 26.06 3.55
C GLY A 187 -11.41 25.70 4.11
N GLU A 188 -12.29 25.08 3.31
CA GLU A 188 -13.65 24.70 3.71
C GLU A 188 -13.67 23.51 4.68
N LEU A 189 -12.55 22.77 4.78
CA LEU A 189 -12.41 21.61 5.66
C LEU A 189 -11.56 21.96 6.88
N SER A 190 -12.01 21.54 8.06
CA SER A 190 -11.21 21.62 9.28
C SER A 190 -9.91 20.82 9.16
N PHE A 191 -8.89 21.19 9.93
CA PHE A 191 -7.58 20.55 9.88
C PHE A 191 -7.63 19.03 9.99
N TYR A 192 -8.27 18.50 11.04
CA TYR A 192 -8.36 17.06 11.25
C TYR A 192 -9.15 16.36 10.13
N HIS A 193 -10.10 17.06 9.51
CA HIS A 193 -10.91 16.55 8.40
C HIS A 193 -10.11 16.45 7.12
N SER A 194 -9.42 17.52 6.75
CA SER A 194 -8.50 17.51 5.61
C SER A 194 -7.45 16.42 5.77
N LEU A 195 -6.83 16.31 6.95
CA LEU A 195 -5.77 15.32 7.20
C LEU A 195 -6.26 13.87 7.06
N TRP A 196 -7.41 13.55 7.65
CA TRP A 196 -7.99 12.20 7.55
C TRP A 196 -8.31 11.82 6.11
N ILE A 197 -8.89 12.75 5.34
CA ILE A 197 -9.21 12.55 3.93
C ILE A 197 -7.93 12.29 3.12
N GLN A 198 -6.90 13.11 3.32
CA GLN A 198 -5.66 12.99 2.56
C GLN A 198 -4.94 11.65 2.82
N ILE A 199 -4.88 11.21 4.07
CA ILE A 199 -4.34 9.89 4.44
C ILE A 199 -5.16 8.78 3.77
N THR A 200 -6.48 8.88 3.81
CA THR A 200 -7.37 7.88 3.19
C THR A 200 -7.18 7.80 1.68
N ILE A 201 -7.11 8.95 1.00
CA ILE A 201 -6.82 9.02 -0.44
C ILE A 201 -5.48 8.37 -0.75
N PHE A 202 -4.44 8.67 0.02
CA PHE A 202 -3.12 8.05 -0.14
C PHE A 202 -3.18 6.52 0.03
N CYS A 203 -3.82 6.01 1.08
CA CYS A 203 -3.96 4.57 1.33
C CYS A 203 -4.65 3.84 0.15
N ILE A 204 -5.75 4.39 -0.36
CA ILE A 204 -6.47 3.81 -1.50
C ILE A 204 -5.64 3.90 -2.79
N SER A 205 -4.94 5.02 -2.99
CA SER A 205 -4.08 5.21 -4.16
C SER A 205 -2.94 4.19 -4.20
N LEU A 206 -2.32 3.94 -3.04
CA LEU A 206 -1.30 2.91 -2.88
C LEU A 206 -1.86 1.50 -3.13
N TYR A 207 -3.08 1.23 -2.65
CA TYR A 207 -3.79 -0.01 -2.94
C TYR A 207 -4.01 -0.23 -4.43
N LEU A 208 -4.59 0.76 -5.13
CA LEU A 208 -4.83 0.66 -6.57
C LEU A 208 -3.53 0.45 -7.35
N TYR A 209 -2.46 1.12 -6.95
CA TYR A 209 -1.14 0.96 -7.55
C TYR A 209 -0.56 -0.44 -7.34
N ILE A 210 -0.56 -0.97 -6.12
CA ILE A 210 0.00 -2.31 -5.85
C ILE A 210 -0.86 -3.42 -6.46
N GLU A 211 -2.17 -3.36 -6.35
CA GLU A 211 -3.04 -4.40 -6.91
C GLU A 211 -3.02 -4.39 -8.44
N SER A 212 -3.00 -3.21 -9.09
CA SER A 212 -2.77 -3.14 -10.53
C SER A 212 -1.39 -3.67 -10.92
N ALA A 213 -0.35 -3.43 -10.10
CA ALA A 213 0.97 -4.02 -10.30
C ALA A 213 0.94 -5.55 -10.26
N LYS A 214 0.24 -6.14 -9.27
CA LYS A 214 0.11 -7.60 -9.13
C LYS A 214 -0.60 -8.22 -10.32
N ILE A 215 -1.67 -7.57 -10.81
CA ILE A 215 -2.35 -8.02 -12.03
C ILE A 215 -1.40 -7.95 -13.21
N SER A 216 -0.68 -6.83 -13.41
CA SER A 216 0.32 -6.73 -14.48
C SER A 216 1.41 -7.80 -14.39
N PHE A 217 1.88 -8.11 -13.19
CA PHE A 217 2.86 -9.16 -12.96
C PHE A 217 2.31 -10.54 -13.32
N LEU A 218 1.07 -10.84 -12.93
CA LEU A 218 0.38 -12.07 -13.31
C LEU A 218 0.31 -12.22 -14.83
N LEU A 219 -0.06 -11.16 -15.56
CA LEU A 219 -0.18 -11.21 -17.01
C LEU A 219 1.17 -11.41 -17.72
N LYS A 220 2.25 -10.82 -17.18
CA LYS A 220 3.59 -10.93 -17.78
C LYS A 220 4.29 -12.25 -17.47
N SER A 221 4.17 -12.72 -16.22
CA SER A 221 4.89 -13.90 -15.74
C SER A 221 4.07 -15.19 -15.77
N GLY A 222 2.74 -15.07 -15.90
CA GLY A 222 1.82 -16.17 -15.69
C GLY A 222 1.75 -16.66 -14.24
N LYS A 223 2.34 -15.92 -13.28
CA LYS A 223 2.44 -16.36 -11.88
C LYS A 223 1.67 -15.45 -10.94
N ILE A 224 0.96 -16.06 -9.99
CA ILE A 224 0.18 -15.36 -8.97
C ILE A 224 1.07 -15.09 -7.77
N VAL A 225 1.21 -13.81 -7.42
CA VAL A 225 1.91 -13.34 -6.22
C VAL A 225 0.90 -13.19 -5.08
N TRP A 226 1.25 -13.67 -3.89
CA TRP A 226 0.48 -13.40 -2.67
C TRP A 226 1.38 -12.81 -1.59
N SER A 227 0.77 -12.02 -0.71
CA SER A 227 1.44 -11.38 0.41
C SER A 227 1.62 -12.37 1.58
N SER A 228 2.81 -12.35 2.19
CA SER A 228 3.10 -13.18 3.36
C SER A 228 2.35 -12.70 4.60
N ILE A 229 2.18 -11.38 4.78
CA ILE A 229 1.47 -10.85 5.95
C ILE A 229 -0.04 -11.17 5.89
N HIS A 230 -0.64 -11.17 4.69
CA HIS A 230 -2.04 -11.57 4.50
C HIS A 230 -2.28 -13.02 4.91
N ARG A 231 -1.33 -13.93 4.64
CA ARG A 231 -1.40 -15.32 5.12
C ARG A 231 -1.52 -15.36 6.64
N HIS A 232 -0.67 -14.62 7.37
CA HIS A 232 -0.68 -14.62 8.84
C HIS A 232 -1.93 -13.93 9.42
N MET A 233 -2.57 -13.04 8.68
CA MET A 233 -3.86 -12.45 9.09
C MET A 233 -4.99 -13.47 9.02
N PHE A 234 -5.04 -14.28 7.96
CA PHE A 234 -6.19 -15.10 7.65
C PHE A 234 -5.95 -16.61 7.79
N SER A 235 -4.77 -17.04 8.25
CA SER A 235 -4.43 -18.46 8.45
C SER A 235 -5.40 -19.19 9.37
N ASP A 236 -5.94 -18.50 10.38
CA ASP A 236 -6.88 -19.08 11.34
C ASP A 236 -8.34 -18.79 10.97
N SER A 237 -8.64 -18.34 9.75
CA SER A 237 -10.04 -18.09 9.37
C SER A 237 -10.78 -19.42 9.24
N GLU A 238 -11.92 -19.55 9.93
CA GLU A 238 -12.74 -20.78 9.94
C GLU A 238 -13.17 -21.23 8.53
N SER A 239 -13.31 -20.27 7.61
CA SER A 239 -13.72 -20.56 6.23
C SER A 239 -12.68 -21.33 5.43
N GLY A 240 -11.40 -21.31 5.84
CA GLY A 240 -10.29 -21.92 5.10
C GLY A 240 -10.12 -21.40 3.66
N ILE A 241 -10.83 -20.32 3.27
CA ILE A 241 -10.85 -19.80 1.90
C ILE A 241 -9.46 -19.32 1.51
N TYR A 242 -8.79 -18.58 2.40
CA TYR A 242 -7.44 -18.07 2.14
C TYR A 242 -6.42 -19.17 1.86
N GLU A 243 -6.44 -20.25 2.64
CA GLU A 243 -5.50 -21.36 2.43
C GLU A 243 -5.85 -22.14 1.15
N ARG A 244 -7.14 -22.25 0.80
CA ARG A 244 -7.57 -22.83 -0.50
C ARG A 244 -7.11 -21.97 -1.68
N THR A 245 -7.35 -20.66 -1.66
CA THR A 245 -6.90 -19.74 -2.71
C THR A 245 -5.38 -19.76 -2.85
N ARG A 246 -4.65 -19.84 -1.73
CA ARG A 246 -3.19 -19.99 -1.73
C ARG A 246 -2.75 -21.29 -2.40
N LYS A 247 -3.35 -22.43 -2.04
CA LYS A 247 -3.03 -23.72 -2.68
C LYS A 247 -3.28 -23.67 -4.18
N MET A 248 -4.41 -23.11 -4.61
CA MET A 248 -4.72 -22.92 -6.04
C MET A 248 -3.67 -22.05 -6.75
N ALA A 249 -3.18 -20.98 -6.10
CA ALA A 249 -2.12 -20.13 -6.65
C ALA A 249 -0.78 -20.87 -6.77
N ILE A 250 -0.42 -21.69 -5.78
CA ILE A 250 0.79 -22.53 -5.81
C ILE A 250 0.67 -23.56 -6.95
N ASP A 251 -0.46 -24.26 -7.03
CA ASP A 251 -0.70 -25.27 -8.06
C ASP A 251 -0.68 -24.65 -9.47
N HIS A 252 -1.24 -23.44 -9.64
CA HIS A 252 -1.15 -22.70 -10.89
C HIS A 252 0.30 -22.36 -11.26
N ASN A 253 1.07 -21.85 -10.30
CA ASN A 253 2.46 -21.46 -10.54
C ASN A 253 3.36 -22.67 -10.87
N ASN A 254 3.11 -23.83 -10.25
CA ASN A 254 3.85 -25.08 -10.49
C ASN A 254 3.50 -25.74 -11.83
N LYS A 255 2.33 -25.44 -12.42
CA LYS A 255 1.96 -25.94 -13.76
C LYS A 255 2.64 -25.16 -14.89
N LYS A 256 3.19 -23.98 -14.60
CA LYS A 256 3.85 -23.09 -15.57
C LYS A 256 5.39 -23.12 -15.50
N THR A 257 5.96 -24.04 -14.71
CA THR A 257 7.38 -24.42 -14.74
C THR A 257 7.59 -25.61 -15.66
#